data_AF-A0A453AFI7-F1
#
_entry.id   AF-A0A453AFI7-F1
#
_cell.length_a   1.000
_cell.length_b   1.000
_cell.length_c   1.000
_cell.angle_alpha   90.00
_cell.angle_beta   90.00
_cell.angle_gamma   90.00
#
_symmetry.space_group_name_H-M   'P 1'
#
loop_
_entity.id
_entity.type
_entity.pdbx_description
1 polymer ?
#
loop_
_entity_poly.entity_id
_entity_poly.type
_entity_poly.pdbx_seq_one_letter_code
_entity_poly.pdbx_strand_id
1 'polypeptide(L)'
;MLASNQMSPQTLFYVWNHWKLIIIKVLSHLRHTDGPELNDYAVMYEDLCAKYFGLRKDGEVDRYVVLNINASWLSIAGRNSLQQDGNRCLLGVPQCHSCAQCFWMNELSSVGFSVLKKLESAVEISLKPASSYTLRKMHGLLFNFLETPLRGNRPSSCN
;
A
#
# COMPACT_ATOMS: atom_id res chain seq x y z
N MET A 1 -18.97 29.52 0.06
CA MET A 1 -17.71 29.11 0.72
C MET A 1 -17.51 27.62 0.50
N LEU A 2 -16.82 27.24 -0.59
CA LEU A 2 -16.30 25.89 -0.71
C LEU A 2 -14.95 25.91 0.01
N ALA A 3 -14.88 25.34 1.20
CA ALA A 3 -13.59 25.08 1.83
C ALA A 3 -12.85 24.13 0.89
N SER A 4 -11.87 24.66 0.16
CA SER A 4 -10.99 23.86 -0.69
C SER A 4 -10.35 22.81 0.22
N ASN A 5 -10.67 21.53 0.04
CA ASN A 5 -10.06 20.38 0.74
C ASN A 5 -8.57 20.21 0.36
N GLN A 6 -7.81 21.30 0.43
CA GLN A 6 -6.43 21.39 -0.01
C GLN A 6 -5.56 21.21 1.23
N MET A 7 -4.94 20.04 1.36
CA MET A 7 -3.86 19.85 2.31
C MET A 7 -2.64 20.65 1.84
N SER A 8 -1.91 21.26 2.79
CA SER A 8 -0.63 21.88 2.46
C SER A 8 0.35 20.84 1.91
N PRO A 9 1.30 21.21 1.03
CA PRO A 9 2.33 20.29 0.56
C PRO A 9 3.13 19.63 1.69
N GLN A 10 3.36 20.35 2.80
CA GLN A 10 4.03 19.82 3.99
C GLN A 10 3.19 18.74 4.66
N THR A 11 1.89 18.99 4.85
CA THR A 11 0.96 18.00 5.42
C THR A 11 0.87 16.77 4.53
N LEU A 12 0.76 16.96 3.21
CA LEU A 12 0.71 15.86 2.24
C LEU A 12 1.98 15.01 2.31
N PHE A 13 3.17 15.63 2.33
CA PHE A 13 4.44 14.94 2.46
C PHE A 13 4.56 14.17 3.78
N TYR A 14 4.11 14.76 4.89
CA TYR A 14 4.11 14.10 6.20
C TYR A 14 3.21 12.86 6.21
N VAL A 15 1.95 13.01 5.77
CA VAL A 15 0.97 11.91 5.71
C VAL A 15 1.45 10.81 4.78
N TRP A 16 2.00 11.17 3.61
CA TRP A 16 2.60 10.21 2.68
C TRP A 16 3.72 9.40 3.33
N ASN A 17 4.67 10.06 4.00
CA ASN A 17 5.77 9.35 4.63
C ASN A 17 5.30 8.42 5.74
N HIS A 18 4.31 8.85 6.54
CA HIS A 18 3.74 8.01 7.58
C HIS A 18 3.06 6.77 6.99
N TRP A 19 2.20 6.95 5.99
CA TRP A 19 1.53 5.86 5.29
C TRP A 19 2.53 4.91 4.61
N LYS A 20 3.52 5.45 3.87
CA LYS A 20 4.59 4.67 3.23
C LYS A 20 5.31 3.77 4.23
N LEU A 21 5.64 4.27 5.43
CA LEU A 21 6.30 3.48 6.47
C LEU A 21 5.44 2.30 6.95
N ILE A 22 4.12 2.50 7.10
CA ILE A 22 3.19 1.42 7.46
C ILE A 22 3.19 0.35 6.37
N ILE A 23 3.04 0.75 5.10
CA ILE A 23 3.00 -0.20 3.97
C ILE A 23 4.32 -0.96 3.81
N ILE A 24 5.48 -0.31 3.99
CA ILE A 24 6.78 -0.99 3.95
C ILE A 24 6.89 -2.04 5.04
N LYS A 25 6.38 -1.77 6.26
CA LYS A 25 6.39 -2.75 7.35
C LYS A 25 5.44 -3.93 7.07
N VAL A 26 4.26 -3.66 6.50
CA VAL A 26 3.34 -4.72 6.03
C VAL A 26 4.04 -5.60 4.99
N LEU A 27 4.67 -4.98 3.98
CA LEU A 27 5.40 -5.68 2.92
C LEU A 27 6.59 -6.49 3.46
N SER A 28 7.31 -5.98 4.46
CA SER A 28 8.39 -6.75 5.09
C SER A 28 7.84 -7.96 5.82
N HIS A 29 6.71 -7.82 6.50
CA HIS A 29 6.08 -8.94 7.21
C HIS A 29 5.59 -10.02 6.23
N LEU A 30 4.94 -9.63 5.13
CA LEU A 30 4.47 -10.57 4.11
C LEU A 30 5.60 -11.38 3.44
N ARG A 31 6.85 -10.88 3.46
CA ARG A 31 8.03 -11.56 2.90
C ARG A 31 8.70 -12.56 3.85
N HIS A 32 8.46 -12.47 5.16
CA HIS A 32 9.09 -13.33 6.15
C HIS A 32 8.04 -14.29 6.72
N THR A 33 7.84 -15.43 6.07
CA THR A 33 7.01 -16.53 6.57
C THR A 33 7.73 -17.43 7.57
N ASP A 34 9.07 -17.37 7.64
CA ASP A 34 9.89 -18.31 8.41
C ASP A 34 10.73 -17.58 9.45
N GLY A 35 10.19 -17.42 10.66
CA GLY A 35 10.92 -16.85 11.80
C GLY A 35 10.19 -17.11 13.12
N PRO A 36 10.83 -17.67 14.18
CA PRO A 36 10.16 -18.03 15.43
C PRO A 36 9.70 -16.84 16.29
N GLU A 37 9.97 -15.61 15.87
CA GLU A 37 9.55 -14.41 16.59
C GLU A 37 8.20 -13.93 16.05
N LEU A 38 7.13 -14.60 16.48
CA LEU A 38 5.75 -14.08 16.37
C LEU A 38 5.65 -12.82 17.23
N ASN A 39 6.13 -11.72 16.69
CA ASN A 39 6.03 -10.39 17.30
C ASN A 39 4.56 -9.93 17.22
N ASP A 40 4.06 -9.19 18.22
CA ASP A 40 2.67 -8.68 18.26
C ASP A 40 2.24 -7.95 16.97
N TYR A 41 3.22 -7.41 16.24
CA TYR A 41 3.01 -6.78 14.93
C TYR A 41 2.58 -7.75 13.83
N ALA A 42 2.99 -9.03 13.88
CA ALA A 42 2.58 -10.05 12.90
C ALA A 42 1.06 -10.26 12.92
N VAL A 43 0.51 -10.44 14.13
CA VAL A 43 -0.93 -10.58 14.36
C VAL A 43 -1.66 -9.32 13.88
N MET A 44 -1.10 -8.13 14.14
CA MET A 44 -1.68 -6.87 13.66
C MET A 44 -1.69 -6.77 12.13
N TYR A 45 -0.63 -7.19 11.43
CA TYR A 45 -0.58 -7.14 9.97
C TYR A 45 -1.46 -8.19 9.31
N GLU A 46 -1.56 -9.39 9.88
CA GLU A 46 -2.53 -10.39 9.46
C GLU A 46 -3.96 -9.86 9.60
N ASP A 47 -4.32 -9.29 10.75
CA ASP A 47 -5.64 -8.71 10.99
C ASP A 47 -5.93 -7.54 10.04
N LEU A 48 -4.94 -6.69 9.77
CA LEU A 48 -5.06 -5.60 8.80
C LEU A 48 -5.30 -6.12 7.38
N CYS A 49 -4.54 -7.14 6.95
CA CYS A 49 -4.77 -7.76 5.64
C CYS A 49 -6.14 -8.43 5.58
N ALA A 50 -6.53 -9.15 6.62
CA ALA A 50 -7.82 -9.82 6.68
C ALA A 50 -8.99 -8.81 6.58
N LYS A 51 -8.93 -7.71 7.34
CA LYS A 51 -9.94 -6.64 7.28
C LYS A 51 -9.95 -5.93 5.93
N TYR A 52 -8.78 -5.60 5.39
CA TYR A 52 -8.67 -4.84 4.14
C TYR A 52 -9.13 -5.65 2.93
N PHE A 53 -8.70 -6.91 2.85
CA PHE A 53 -9.04 -7.81 1.73
C PHE A 53 -10.38 -8.52 1.91
N GLY A 54 -11.02 -8.37 3.07
CA GLY A 54 -12.28 -9.04 3.39
C GLY A 54 -12.11 -10.55 3.48
N LEU A 55 -11.14 -10.99 4.29
CA LEU A 55 -10.81 -12.39 4.51
C LEU A 55 -11.21 -12.82 5.92
N ARG A 56 -11.61 -14.08 6.06
CA ARG A 56 -11.91 -14.72 7.34
C ARG A 56 -11.23 -16.07 7.41
N LYS A 57 -10.52 -16.40 8.50
CA LYS A 57 -9.93 -17.74 8.69
C LYS A 57 -11.05 -18.80 8.67
N ASP A 58 -10.88 -19.87 7.89
CA ASP A 58 -11.91 -20.91 7.67
C ASP A 58 -11.93 -21.98 8.79
N GLY A 59 -11.08 -21.85 9.81
CA GLY A 59 -10.95 -22.82 10.90
C GLY A 59 -10.08 -24.03 10.54
N GLU A 60 -9.98 -24.39 9.24
CA GLU A 60 -8.92 -25.25 8.73
C GLU A 60 -7.57 -24.51 8.69
N VAL A 61 -6.49 -25.27 8.88
CA VAL A 61 -5.12 -24.75 8.83
C VAL A 61 -4.83 -24.27 7.40
N ASP A 62 -4.31 -23.05 7.28
CA ASP A 62 -3.82 -22.42 6.05
C ASP A 62 -4.82 -21.98 4.98
N ARG A 63 -6.08 -21.68 5.34
CA ARG A 63 -7.08 -21.14 4.40
C ARG A 63 -7.88 -19.96 4.93
N TYR A 64 -8.20 -19.06 4.00
CA TYR A 64 -9.10 -17.92 4.19
C TYR A 64 -10.34 -18.05 3.31
N VAL A 65 -11.50 -17.73 3.88
CA VAL A 65 -12.73 -17.44 3.16
C VAL A 65 -12.69 -15.99 2.68
N VAL A 66 -12.88 -15.79 1.38
CA VAL A 66 -13.05 -14.48 0.76
C VAL A 66 -14.51 -14.05 0.91
N LEU A 67 -14.73 -12.96 1.64
CA LEU A 67 -16.07 -12.44 1.94
C LEU A 67 -16.67 -11.61 0.79
N ASN A 68 -15.84 -11.05 -0.07
CA ASN A 68 -16.27 -10.29 -1.25
C ASN A 68 -15.59 -10.81 -2.52
N ILE A 69 -16.29 -11.69 -3.25
CA ILE A 69 -15.79 -12.29 -4.50
C ILE A 69 -15.67 -11.28 -5.66
N ASN A 70 -16.29 -10.10 -5.53
CA ASN A 70 -16.23 -9.04 -6.53
C ASN A 70 -15.13 -8.01 -6.22
N ALA A 71 -14.28 -8.26 -5.23
CA ALA A 71 -13.22 -7.35 -4.87
C ALA A 71 -12.17 -7.23 -6.00
N SER A 72 -11.79 -6.01 -6.34
CA SER A 72 -10.89 -5.73 -7.47
C SER A 72 -9.51 -6.39 -7.31
N TRP A 73 -9.02 -6.54 -6.07
CA TRP A 73 -7.75 -7.18 -5.77
C TRP A 73 -7.71 -8.67 -6.16
N LEU A 74 -8.86 -9.34 -6.27
CA LEU A 74 -8.91 -10.75 -6.71
C LEU A 74 -8.47 -10.94 -8.16
N SER A 75 -8.49 -9.87 -8.97
CA SER A 75 -7.90 -9.91 -10.31
C SER A 75 -6.40 -10.21 -10.27
N ILE A 76 -5.70 -9.87 -9.18
CA ILE A 76 -4.28 -10.14 -8.93
C ILE A 76 -4.05 -11.62 -8.61
N ALA A 77 -5.00 -12.26 -7.93
CA ALA A 77 -4.91 -13.65 -7.53
C ALA A 77 -4.98 -14.62 -8.71
N GLY A 78 -5.58 -14.19 -9.83
CA GLY A 78 -5.94 -15.05 -10.95
C GLY A 78 -7.10 -15.99 -10.60
N ARG A 79 -8.00 -16.25 -11.57
CA ARG A 79 -9.21 -17.06 -11.32
C ARG A 79 -8.92 -18.50 -10.86
N ASN A 80 -7.71 -19.01 -11.11
CA ASN A 80 -7.31 -20.38 -10.81
C ASN A 80 -6.78 -20.58 -9.38
N SER A 81 -6.53 -19.50 -8.63
CA SER A 81 -6.06 -19.58 -7.24
C SER A 81 -7.20 -19.69 -6.22
N LEU A 82 -8.43 -19.40 -6.65
CA LEU A 82 -9.62 -19.47 -5.83
C LEU A 82 -10.22 -20.86 -5.91
N GLN A 83 -10.31 -21.53 -4.77
CA GLN A 83 -11.05 -22.78 -4.67
C GLN A 83 -12.50 -22.45 -4.32
N GLN A 84 -13.45 -22.91 -5.14
CA GLN A 84 -14.86 -22.82 -4.81
C GLN A 84 -15.30 -24.05 -4.01
N ASP A 85 -15.86 -23.80 -2.83
CA ASP A 85 -16.52 -24.81 -2.00
C ASP A 85 -17.98 -24.39 -1.79
N GLY A 86 -18.86 -24.91 -2.65
CA GLY A 86 -20.25 -24.47 -2.74
C GLY A 86 -20.35 -22.96 -2.99
N ASN A 87 -20.91 -22.23 -2.01
CA ASN A 87 -21.03 -20.76 -2.06
C ASN A 87 -19.82 -20.03 -1.45
N ARG A 88 -18.81 -20.76 -0.95
CA ARG A 88 -17.60 -20.17 -0.37
C ARG A 88 -16.49 -20.09 -1.41
N CYS A 89 -15.77 -18.99 -1.36
CA CYS A 89 -14.57 -18.78 -2.13
C CYS A 89 -13.38 -18.84 -1.19
N LEU A 90 -12.53 -19.84 -1.35
CA LEU A 90 -11.38 -20.12 -0.48
C LEU A 90 -10.09 -19.70 -1.15
N LEU A 91 -9.17 -19.17 -0.35
CA LEU A 91 -7.83 -18.77 -0.76
C LEU A 91 -6.81 -19.30 0.24
N GLY A 92 -5.77 -19.97 -0.24
CA GLY A 92 -4.69 -20.44 0.63
C GLY A 92 -3.86 -19.28 1.18
N VAL A 93 -3.26 -19.47 2.36
CA VAL A 93 -2.37 -18.47 2.99
C VAL A 93 -1.27 -18.00 2.02
N PRO A 94 -0.52 -18.86 1.31
CA PRO A 94 0.53 -18.40 0.39
C PRO A 94 0.00 -17.50 -0.73
N GLN A 95 -1.15 -17.84 -1.30
CA GLN A 95 -1.79 -17.04 -2.35
C GLN A 95 -2.27 -15.71 -1.80
N CYS A 96 -2.86 -15.70 -0.60
CA CYS A 96 -3.24 -14.48 0.10
C CYS A 96 -2.04 -13.54 0.31
N HIS A 97 -0.93 -14.05 0.81
CA HIS A 97 0.29 -13.25 1.04
C HIS A 97 0.83 -12.68 -0.27
N SER A 98 0.89 -13.49 -1.33
CA SER A 98 1.32 -13.05 -2.66
C SER A 98 0.41 -11.95 -3.22
N CYS A 99 -0.91 -12.13 -3.14
CA CYS A 99 -1.89 -11.13 -3.59
C CYS A 99 -1.77 -9.82 -2.82
N ALA A 100 -1.66 -9.91 -1.49
CA ALA A 100 -1.47 -8.75 -0.63
C ALA A 100 -0.16 -8.02 -0.98
N GLN A 101 0.91 -8.76 -1.24
CA GLN A 101 2.19 -8.17 -1.63
C GLN A 101 2.10 -7.45 -2.98
N CYS A 102 1.57 -8.08 -4.03
CA CYS A 102 1.41 -7.43 -5.34
C CYS A 102 0.47 -6.20 -5.21
N PHE A 103 -0.62 -6.30 -4.45
CA PHE A 103 -1.54 -5.18 -4.19
C PHE A 103 -0.85 -3.99 -3.52
N TRP A 104 -0.19 -4.21 -2.38
CA TRP A 104 0.46 -3.14 -1.63
C TRP A 104 1.61 -2.50 -2.39
N MET A 105 2.34 -3.26 -3.22
CA MET A 105 3.36 -2.71 -4.12
C MET A 105 2.76 -1.80 -5.21
N ASN A 106 1.62 -2.20 -5.78
CA ASN A 106 0.91 -1.42 -6.79
C ASN A 106 0.32 -0.14 -6.17
N GLU A 107 -0.33 -0.24 -5.02
CA GLU A 107 -0.86 0.92 -4.29
C GLU A 107 0.24 1.88 -3.85
N LEU A 108 1.35 1.36 -3.31
CA LEU A 108 2.50 2.17 -2.94
C LEU A 108 3.02 2.98 -4.13
N SER A 109 3.09 2.35 -5.31
CA SER A 109 3.55 3.03 -6.53
C SER A 109 2.52 4.06 -7.04
N SER A 110 1.24 3.68 -7.10
CA SER A 110 0.14 4.51 -7.61
C SER A 110 -0.10 5.76 -6.75
N VAL A 111 -0.22 5.57 -5.44
CA VAL A 111 -0.41 6.67 -4.48
C VAL A 111 0.84 7.53 -4.44
N GLY A 112 2.04 6.94 -4.47
CA GLY A 112 3.30 7.68 -4.53
C GLY A 112 3.37 8.60 -5.73
N PHE A 113 3.06 8.07 -6.92
CA PHE A 113 3.02 8.88 -8.14
C PHE A 113 1.98 10.01 -8.06
N SER A 114 0.82 9.75 -7.47
CA SER A 114 -0.23 10.75 -7.28
C SER A 114 0.18 11.87 -6.31
N VAL A 115 0.90 11.52 -5.24
CA VAL A 115 1.48 12.49 -4.29
C VAL A 115 2.56 13.33 -4.97
N LEU A 116 3.45 12.70 -5.75
CA LEU A 116 4.49 13.39 -6.51
C LEU A 116 3.89 14.45 -7.43
N LYS A 117 2.92 14.07 -8.27
CA LYS A 117 2.22 15.01 -9.17
C LYS A 117 1.58 16.19 -8.43
N LYS A 118 0.98 15.93 -7.26
CA LYS A 118 0.40 16.99 -6.43
C LYS A 118 1.48 17.94 -5.90
N LEU A 119 2.62 17.41 -5.44
CA LEU A 119 3.75 18.22 -4.98
C LEU A 119 4.36 19.05 -6.12
N GLU A 120 4.56 18.47 -7.30
CA GLU A 120 5.03 19.17 -8.51
C GLU A 120 4.09 20.31 -8.89
N SER A 121 2.77 20.05 -8.97
CA SER A 121 1.79 21.09 -9.29
C SER A 121 1.81 22.24 -8.27
N ALA A 122 2.08 21.95 -6.99
CA ALA A 122 2.19 22.98 -5.96
C ALA A 122 3.47 23.82 -6.12
N VAL A 123 4.57 23.25 -6.62
CA VAL A 123 5.79 24.00 -6.98
C VAL A 123 5.50 24.91 -8.18
N GLU A 124 4.87 24.40 -9.23
CA GLU A 124 4.50 25.15 -10.43
C GLU A 124 3.58 26.34 -10.13
N ILE A 125 2.56 26.13 -9.27
CA ILE A 125 1.66 27.20 -8.84
C ILE A 125 2.43 28.27 -8.03
N SER A 126 3.39 27.86 -7.20
CA SER A 126 4.21 28.76 -6.38
C SER A 126 5.26 29.55 -7.18
N LEU A 127 5.50 29.25 -8.47
CA LEU A 127 6.40 30.01 -9.33
C LEU A 127 5.77 31.32 -9.87
N LYS A 128 4.45 31.49 -9.73
CA LYS A 128 3.75 32.81 -9.84
C LYS A 128 4.05 33.65 -8.60
N PRO A 129 4.11 35.00 -8.67
CA PRO A 129 5.00 35.84 -7.85
C PRO A 129 4.87 35.55 -6.35
N ALA A 130 5.63 34.56 -5.88
CA ALA A 130 5.69 34.11 -4.51
C ALA A 130 7.12 34.31 -4.01
N SER A 131 7.25 34.46 -2.70
CA SER A 131 8.56 34.73 -2.08
C SER A 131 9.54 33.56 -2.32
N SER A 132 10.82 33.90 -2.53
CA SER A 132 11.93 32.96 -2.77
C SER A 132 12.02 31.84 -1.71
N TYR A 133 11.60 32.11 -0.47
CA TYR A 133 11.59 31.15 0.63
C TYR A 133 10.62 29.98 0.39
N THR A 134 9.40 30.25 -0.08
CA THR A 134 8.37 29.22 -0.31
C THR A 134 8.80 28.25 -1.42
N LEU A 135 9.38 28.79 -2.50
CA LEU A 135 9.94 27.99 -3.59
C LEU A 135 11.06 27.05 -3.12
N ARG A 136 12.01 27.57 -2.35
CA ARG A 136 13.14 26.76 -1.85
C ARG A 136 12.66 25.63 -0.93
N LYS A 137 11.66 25.90 -0.07
CA LYS A 137 11.05 24.90 0.81
C LYS A 137 10.32 23.80 0.03
N MET A 138 9.60 24.16 -1.02
CA MET A 138 8.89 23.20 -1.89
C MET A 138 9.84 22.32 -2.69
N HIS A 139 10.90 22.90 -3.23
CA HIS A 139 11.94 22.15 -3.95
C HIS A 139 12.63 21.12 -3.05
N GLY A 140 12.89 21.47 -1.78
CA GLY A 140 13.41 20.53 -0.80
C GLY A 140 12.49 19.34 -0.51
N LEU A 141 11.16 19.55 -0.50
CA LEU A 141 10.20 18.45 -0.34
C LEU A 141 10.19 17.49 -1.52
N LEU A 142 10.27 18.02 -2.75
CA LEU A 142 10.34 17.20 -3.96
C LEU A 142 11.63 16.36 -4.00
N PHE A 143 12.76 16.98 -3.67
CA PHE A 143 14.06 16.28 -3.59
C PHE A 143 14.01 15.14 -2.56
N ASN A 144 13.50 15.39 -1.36
CA ASN A 144 13.37 14.38 -0.31
C ASN A 144 12.40 13.24 -0.69
N PHE A 145 11.37 13.53 -1.49
CA PHE A 145 10.46 12.51 -1.99
C PHE A 145 11.18 11.51 -2.90
N LEU A 146 12.02 12.01 -3.81
CA LEU A 146 12.77 11.21 -4.78
C LEU A 146 13.94 10.45 -4.16
N GLU A 147 14.63 11.03 -3.18
CA GLU A 147 15.79 10.42 -2.51
C GLU A 147 15.42 9.31 -1.52
N THR A 148 14.17 9.23 -1.03
CA THR A 148 13.81 8.10 -0.15
C THR A 148 13.86 6.78 -0.92
N PRO A 149 14.84 5.89 -0.63
CA PRO A 149 15.06 4.73 -1.46
C PRO A 149 13.94 3.71 -1.24
N LEU A 150 13.20 3.39 -2.29
CA LEU A 150 12.45 2.14 -2.38
C LEU A 150 13.47 0.99 -2.55
N ARG A 151 14.23 0.69 -1.50
CA ARG A 151 15.19 -0.44 -1.50
C ARG A 151 14.40 -1.73 -1.31
N GLY A 152 13.76 -2.17 -2.38
CA GLY A 152 13.06 -3.45 -2.45
C GLY A 152 13.23 -4.00 -3.84
N ASN A 153 14.03 -5.07 -3.97
CA ASN A 153 14.12 -5.88 -5.19
C ASN A 153 12.71 -6.11 -5.76
N ARG A 154 12.58 -5.87 -7.07
CA ARG A 154 11.40 -6.26 -7.85
C ARG A 154 11.13 -7.75 -7.57
N PRO A 155 9.96 -8.14 -7.06
CA PRO A 155 9.57 -9.54 -7.14
C PRO A 155 9.51 -9.94 -8.62
N SER A 156 10.09 -11.10 -8.92
CA SER A 156 9.93 -11.79 -10.18
C SER A 156 8.44 -11.87 -10.50
N SER A 157 8.03 -11.17 -11.55
CA SER A 157 6.74 -11.21 -12.25
C SER A 157 5.54 -11.76 -11.45
N CYS A 158 4.65 -10.86 -11.00
CA CYS A 158 3.22 -11.21 -10.97
C CYS A 158 2.79 -11.26 -12.46
N ASN A 159 2.92 -12.43 -13.10
CA ASN A 159 2.32 -12.80 -14.38
C ASN A 159 1.43 -14.01 -14.14
#